data_AF-A0A2D9K962-F1
#
_entry.id   AF-A0A2D9K962-F1
#
_cell.length_a   1.000
_cell.length_b   1.000
_cell.length_c   1.000
_cell.angle_alpha   90.00
_cell.angle_beta   90.00
_cell.angle_gamma   90.00
#
_symmetry.space_group_name_H-M   'P 1'
#
loop_
_entity.id
_entity.type
_entity.pdbx_description
1 polymer ?
#
loop_
_entity_poly.entity_id
_entity_poly.type
_entity_poly.pdbx_seq_one_letter_code
_entity_poly.pdbx_strand_id
1 'polypeptide(L)' 'RLVELDRLNPQIAARIATTFRSWRSFEPTRREQAETTLRQLLETEHLSTDLGDILGRSLK' A
#
# COMPACT_ATOMS: atom_id res chain seq x y z
N ARG A 1 -11.25 -0.31 -1.72
CA ARG A 1 -11.08 -0.85 -3.09
C ARG A 1 -9.75 -1.53 -3.35
N LEU A 2 -8.57 -1.02 -2.94
CA LEU A 2 -7.31 -1.77 -3.16
C LEU A 2 -7.33 -3.14 -2.46
N VAL A 3 -7.88 -3.24 -1.25
CA VAL A 3 -8.11 -4.51 -0.52
C VAL A 3 -9.05 -5.47 -1.26
N GLU A 4 -10.11 -4.95 -1.89
CA GLU A 4 -11.01 -5.78 -2.70
C GLU A 4 -10.27 -6.33 -3.93
N LEU A 5 -9.45 -5.50 -4.56
CA LEU A 5 -8.62 -5.90 -5.68
C LEU A 5 -7.55 -6.91 -5.27
N ASP A 6 -6.99 -6.77 -4.07
CA ASP A 6 -6.04 -7.72 -3.50
C ASP A 6 -6.66 -9.12 -3.36
N ARG A 7 -7.92 -9.21 -2.91
CA ARG A 7 -8.65 -10.48 -2.82
C ARG A 7 -8.91 -11.11 -4.19
N LEU A 8 -9.10 -10.31 -5.24
CA LEU A 8 -9.36 -10.79 -6.60
C LEU A 8 -8.07 -11.12 -7.36
N ASN A 9 -7.05 -10.29 -7.21
CA ASN A 9 -5.77 -10.40 -7.88
C ASN A 9 -4.65 -9.66 -7.10
N PRO A 10 -3.96 -10.40 -6.20
CA PRO A 10 -2.84 -9.88 -5.40
C PRO A 10 -1.74 -9.18 -6.22
N GLN A 11 -1.41 -9.72 -7.39
CA GLN A 11 -0.31 -9.22 -8.21
C GLN A 11 -0.63 -7.84 -8.80
N ILE A 12 -1.89 -7.61 -9.21
CA ILE A 12 -2.33 -6.32 -9.71
C ILE A 12 -2.42 -5.31 -8.56
N ALA A 13 -2.93 -5.71 -7.40
CA ALA A 13 -2.95 -4.85 -6.22
C ALA A 13 -1.53 -4.41 -5.80
N ALA A 14 -0.58 -5.35 -5.77
CA ALA A 14 0.83 -5.08 -5.50
C ALA A 14 1.48 -4.15 -6.54
N ARG A 15 1.14 -4.31 -7.83
CA ARG A 15 1.60 -3.40 -8.90
C ARG A 15 1.11 -1.98 -8.68
N ILE A 16 -0.15 -1.80 -8.30
CA ILE A 16 -0.71 -0.48 -7.98
C ILE A 16 -0.04 0.10 -6.73
N ALA A 17 0.11 -0.69 -5.67
CA ALA A 17 0.76 -0.27 -4.43
C ALA A 17 2.22 0.18 -4.64
N THR A 18 2.92 -0.39 -5.62
CA THR A 18 4.29 -0.02 -5.96
C THR A 18 4.41 1.45 -6.38
N THR A 19 3.37 2.04 -6.98
CA THR A 19 3.36 3.46 -7.36
C THR A 19 3.45 4.41 -6.16
N PHE A 20 3.12 3.92 -4.96
CA PHE A 20 3.21 4.68 -3.72
C PHE A 20 4.58 4.56 -3.03
N ARG A 21 5.57 3.82 -3.56
CA ARG A 21 6.91 3.72 -2.92
C ARG A 21 7.61 5.08 -2.74
N SER A 22 7.33 6.04 -3.61
CA SER A 22 7.90 7.39 -3.57
C SER A 22 7.05 8.39 -2.77
N TRP A 23 6.13 7.93 -1.93
CA TRP A 23 5.21 8.77 -1.14
C TRP A 23 5.93 9.83 -0.27
N ARG A 24 7.16 9.56 0.15
CA ARG A 24 7.98 10.50 0.96
C ARG A 24 8.33 11.79 0.22
N SER A 25 8.30 11.77 -1.11
CA SER A 25 8.57 12.93 -1.97
C SER A 25 7.31 13.78 -2.25
N PHE A 26 6.16 13.41 -1.70
CA PHE A 26 4.94 14.20 -1.85
C PHE A 26 4.96 15.44 -0.96
N GLU A 27 4.19 16.45 -1.34
CA GLU A 27 3.91 17.62 -0.51
C GLU A 27 3.41 17.20 0.89
N PRO A 28 3.71 17.98 1.96
CA PRO A 28 3.55 17.54 3.35
C PRO A 28 2.19 16.90 3.68
N THR A 29 1.09 17.52 3.27
CA THR A 29 -0.27 17.02 3.52
C THR A 29 -0.54 15.69 2.82
N ARG A 30 -0.06 15.53 1.57
CA ARG A 30 -0.24 14.29 0.81
C ARG A 30 0.65 13.18 1.34
N ARG A 31 1.83 13.53 1.82
CA ARG A 31 2.75 12.59 2.46
C ARG A 31 2.14 11.99 3.72
N GLU A 32 1.57 12.80 4.61
CA GLU A 32 0.85 12.32 5.80
C GLU A 32 -0.33 11.42 5.45
N GLN A 33 -1.14 11.82 4.46
CA GLN A 33 -2.27 11.02 4.02
C GLN A 33 -1.81 9.67 3.43
N ALA A 34 -0.75 9.68 2.63
CA ALA A 34 -0.19 8.47 2.04
C ALA A 34 0.37 7.54 3.13
N GLU A 35 1.14 8.06 4.08
CA GLU A 35 1.68 7.26 5.19
C GLU A 35 0.56 6.60 5.99
N THR A 36 -0.44 7.39 6.39
CA THR A 36 -1.60 6.90 7.15
C THR A 36 -2.32 5.78 6.40
N THR A 37 -2.56 5.99 5.10
CA THR A 37 -3.26 5.00 4.26
C THR A 37 -2.42 3.73 4.09
N LEU A 38 -1.12 3.85 3.87
CA LEU A 38 -0.21 2.70 3.73
C LEU A 38 -0.15 1.87 5.02
N ARG A 39 -0.12 2.53 6.20
CA ARG A 39 -0.17 1.84 7.50
C ARG A 39 -1.50 1.11 7.71
N GLN A 40 -2.63 1.78 7.45
CA GLN A 40 -3.96 1.17 7.54
C GLN A 40 -4.13 -0.04 6.61
N LEU A 41 -3.57 0.03 5.40
CA LEU A 41 -3.59 -1.11 4.47
C LEU A 41 -2.76 -2.29 4.99
N LEU A 42 -1.62 -2.03 5.65
CA LEU A 42 -0.77 -3.08 6.21
C LEU A 42 -1.43 -3.78 7.41
N GLU A 43 -2.31 -3.09 8.14
CA GLU A 43 -3.09 -3.63 9.27
C GLU A 43 -4.34 -4.41 8.83
N THR A 44 -4.63 -4.48 7.53
CA THR A 44 -5.81 -5.18 7.02
C THR A 44 -5.70 -6.69 7.22
N GLU A 45 -6.71 -7.30 7.83
CA GLU A 45 -6.78 -8.76 7.96
C GLU A 45 -6.87 -9.46 6.59
N HIS A 46 -6.25 -10.64 6.51
CA HIS A 46 -6.19 -11.45 5.28
C HIS A 46 -5.58 -10.73 4.07
N LEU A 47 -4.67 -9.77 4.32
CA LEU A 47 -3.86 -9.16 3.27
C LEU A 47 -3.00 -10.22 2.57
N SER A 48 -2.93 -10.16 1.23
CA SER A 48 -2.07 -11.05 0.47
C SER A 48 -0.58 -10.82 0.80
N THR A 49 0.22 -11.87 0.67
CA THR A 49 1.68 -11.79 0.81
C THR A 49 2.30 -10.78 -0.15
N ASP A 50 1.83 -10.74 -1.40
CA ASP A 50 2.33 -9.85 -2.45
C ASP A 50 2.13 -8.38 -2.08
N LEU A 51 0.92 -8.02 -1.65
CA LEU A 51 0.60 -6.65 -1.25
C LEU A 51 1.30 -6.29 0.06
N GLY A 52 1.34 -7.21 1.03
CA GLY A 52 2.03 -7.05 2.30
C GLY A 52 3.54 -6.75 2.15
N ASP A 53 4.25 -7.46 1.27
CA ASP A 53 5.68 -7.21 1.02
C ASP A 53 5.90 -5.81 0.42
N ILE A 54 5.08 -5.40 -0.56
CA ILE A 54 5.20 -4.06 -1.16
C ILE A 54 4.93 -2.96 -0.13
N LEU A 55 3.87 -3.07 0.67
CA LEU A 55 3.55 -2.09 1.71
C LEU A 55 4.63 -2.05 2.78
N GLY A 56 5.09 -3.21 3.26
CA GLY A 56 6.17 -3.31 4.25
C GLY A 56 7.48 -2.70 3.75
N ARG A 57 7.85 -2.89 2.49
CA ARG A 57 9.02 -2.22 1.88
C ARG A 57 8.83 -0.73 1.67
N SER A 58 7.59 -0.29 1.42
CA SER A 58 7.29 1.13 1.20
C SER A 58 7.31 1.93 2.50
N LEU A 59 6.99 1.29 3.63
CA LEU A 59 6.97 1.89 4.97
C LEU A 59 8.29 1.79 5.74
N LYS A 60 9.20 0.88 5.34
CA LYS A 60 10.62 0.94 5.75
C LYS A 60 11.25 2.23 5.25
#